data_AF-D2KZM4-F1
#
_entry.id   AF-D2KZM4-F1
#
_cell.length_a   1.000
_cell.length_b   1.000
_cell.length_c   1.000
_cell.angle_alpha   90.00
_cell.angle_beta   90.00
_cell.angle_gamma   90.00
#
_symmetry.space_group_name_H-M   'P 1'
#
loop_
_entity.id
_entity.type
_entity.pdbx_description
1 polymer ?
#
loop_
_entity_poly.entity_id
_entity_poly.type
_entity_poly.pdbx_seq_one_letter_code
_entity_poly.pdbx_strand_id
1 'polypeptide(L)'
;QVVKWNIEKAIAFAKGDKTAKYVVDRLDVNYQPGHGFASMGETKEADGKYFNSGNKFSKDRFLPVGPLHPETEQLIDISGEKMKLIADHTAYPEPHDGIIVRRDVVKTRKIYNMDDFPNKVTAETSGIERKGNKVHVRMLSMAPAFSLPIIRVKKGDEVTLTLTNHDKIEDLTHGCAIPNYNINFIVNPQETKSVTFKADKPGAFWLYCTHF
;
A
#
# COMPACT_ATOMS: atom_id res chain seq x y z
N GLN A 1 -6.30 26.12 9.54
CA GLN A 1 -6.27 26.02 11.01
C GLN A 1 -7.05 24.79 11.42
N VAL A 2 -6.61 24.14 12.49
CA VAL A 2 -7.41 23.18 13.26
C VAL A 2 -7.96 23.91 14.49
N VAL A 3 -9.24 23.71 14.81
CA VAL A 3 -9.90 24.37 15.94
C VAL A 3 -10.40 23.30 16.90
N LYS A 4 -9.90 23.31 18.13
CA LYS A 4 -10.36 22.42 19.21
C LYS A 4 -11.50 23.11 19.96
N TRP A 5 -12.62 22.42 20.09
CA TRP A 5 -13.80 22.95 20.77
C TRP A 5 -14.54 21.87 21.57
N ASN A 6 -15.29 22.29 22.59
CA ASN A 6 -16.06 21.42 23.47
C ASN A 6 -17.56 21.47 23.10
N ILE A 7 -18.13 20.30 22.80
CA ILE A 7 -19.52 20.16 22.32
C ILE A 7 -20.53 20.60 23.38
N GLU A 8 -20.38 20.17 24.63
CA GLU A 8 -21.32 20.51 25.72
C GLU A 8 -21.37 22.02 25.98
N LYS A 9 -20.22 22.68 26.02
CA LYS A 9 -20.13 24.14 26.15
C LYS A 9 -20.73 24.85 24.94
N ALA A 10 -20.57 24.30 23.73
CA ALA A 10 -21.21 24.87 22.54
C ALA A 10 -22.74 24.76 22.62
N ILE A 11 -23.26 23.63 23.12
CA ILE A 11 -24.69 23.44 23.38
C ILE A 11 -25.19 24.41 24.46
N ALA A 12 -24.47 24.58 25.56
CA ALA A 12 -24.82 25.54 26.61
C ALA A 12 -24.86 26.98 26.08
N PHE A 13 -23.86 27.36 25.28
CA PHE A 13 -23.81 28.65 24.60
C PHE A 13 -25.01 28.88 23.68
N ALA A 14 -25.40 27.85 22.92
CA ALA A 14 -26.58 27.87 22.06
C ALA A 14 -27.89 28.01 22.86
N LYS A 15 -27.96 27.42 24.07
CA LYS A 15 -29.11 27.52 24.99
C LYS A 15 -29.20 28.83 25.78
N GLY A 16 -28.25 29.74 25.62
CA GLY A 16 -28.33 31.11 26.19
C GLY A 16 -27.21 31.46 27.16
N ASP A 17 -26.38 30.51 27.58
CA ASP A 17 -25.21 30.83 28.41
C ASP A 17 -24.09 31.46 27.56
N LYS A 18 -24.15 32.78 27.37
CA LYS A 18 -23.17 33.52 26.59
C LYS A 18 -21.76 33.56 27.21
N THR A 19 -21.59 33.04 28.43
CA THR A 19 -20.29 32.97 29.10
C THR A 19 -19.54 31.66 28.80
N ALA A 20 -20.23 30.63 28.27
CA ALA A 20 -19.64 29.35 27.92
C ALA A 20 -18.60 29.47 26.79
N LYS A 21 -17.30 29.39 27.13
CA LYS A 21 -16.20 29.37 26.16
C LYS A 21 -16.01 27.97 25.58
N TYR A 22 -16.56 27.74 24.38
CA TYR A 22 -16.52 26.43 23.72
C TYR A 22 -15.32 26.22 22.81
N VAL A 23 -14.72 27.27 22.23
CA VAL A 23 -13.41 27.16 21.55
C VAL A 23 -12.31 27.14 22.61
N VAL A 24 -11.53 26.06 22.68
CA VAL A 24 -10.50 25.84 23.71
C VAL A 24 -9.08 25.96 23.16
N ASP A 25 -8.90 25.76 21.86
CA ASP A 25 -7.61 25.94 21.20
C ASP A 25 -7.72 26.17 19.69
N ARG A 26 -6.68 26.77 19.11
CA ARG A 26 -6.51 26.92 17.66
C ARG A 26 -5.05 26.64 17.31
N LEU A 27 -4.83 25.84 16.28
CA LEU A 27 -3.50 25.52 15.77
C LEU A 27 -3.43 25.88 14.29
N ASP A 28 -2.40 26.64 13.91
CA ASP A 28 -2.07 26.85 12.51
C ASP A 28 -1.50 25.56 11.92
N VAL A 29 -1.95 25.24 10.72
CA VAL A 29 -1.55 24.05 9.95
C VAL A 29 -1.22 24.49 8.52
N ASN A 30 -0.37 23.71 7.85
CA ASN A 30 0.40 24.15 6.70
C ASN A 30 0.23 23.21 5.50
N TYR A 31 -0.56 23.57 4.50
CA TYR A 31 -1.56 24.63 4.46
C TYR A 31 -2.84 24.15 3.78
N GLN A 32 -3.94 24.87 4.04
CA GLN A 32 -5.27 24.53 3.52
C GLN A 32 -5.67 23.10 3.93
N PRO A 33 -5.95 22.88 5.23
CA PRO A 33 -6.40 21.57 5.71
C PRO A 33 -7.70 21.15 5.02
N GLY A 34 -7.76 19.89 4.60
CA GLY A 34 -8.97 19.20 4.17
C GLY A 34 -9.54 18.38 5.32
N HIS A 35 -9.45 17.05 5.24
CA HIS A 35 -9.86 16.15 6.31
C HIS A 35 -8.80 16.09 7.42
N GLY A 36 -9.22 15.64 8.60
CA GLY A 36 -8.31 15.25 9.65
C GLY A 36 -8.94 14.18 10.54
N PHE A 37 -8.10 13.33 11.08
CA PHE A 37 -8.51 12.08 11.73
C PHE A 37 -7.75 11.85 13.02
N ALA A 38 -8.46 11.42 14.06
CA ALA A 38 -7.90 11.15 15.38
C ALA A 38 -7.61 9.66 15.57
N SER A 39 -6.63 9.34 16.43
CA SER A 39 -6.36 7.97 16.86
C SER A 39 -7.60 7.31 17.47
N MET A 40 -8.01 6.20 16.85
CA MET A 40 -9.24 5.45 17.16
C MET A 40 -10.52 6.31 17.08
N GLY A 41 -10.49 7.48 16.42
CA GLY A 41 -11.51 8.52 16.50
C GLY A 41 -12.90 8.12 15.97
N GLU A 42 -12.95 7.17 15.05
CA GLU A 42 -14.20 6.64 14.49
C GLU A 42 -14.70 5.38 15.22
N THR A 43 -14.20 5.15 16.43
CA THR A 43 -14.57 3.98 17.25
C THR A 43 -15.00 4.42 18.65
N LYS A 44 -15.59 3.48 19.41
CA LYS A 44 -15.86 3.68 20.84
C LYS A 44 -14.59 3.77 21.70
N GLU A 45 -13.43 3.51 21.12
CA GLU A 45 -12.13 3.47 21.79
C GLU A 45 -11.25 4.68 21.43
N ALA A 46 -11.86 5.79 21.00
CA ALA A 46 -11.16 7.06 20.76
C ALA A 46 -10.31 7.44 21.98
N ASP A 47 -8.99 7.56 21.79
CA ASP A 47 -8.03 7.63 22.90
C ASP A 47 -7.54 9.05 23.21
N GLY A 48 -7.86 10.01 22.33
CA GLY A 48 -7.50 11.42 22.49
C GLY A 48 -6.00 11.70 22.47
N LYS A 49 -5.19 10.85 21.83
CA LYS A 49 -3.72 11.02 21.81
C LYS A 49 -3.21 11.80 20.62
N TYR A 50 -3.61 11.39 19.41
CA TYR A 50 -3.11 11.97 18.18
C TYR A 50 -4.24 12.42 17.27
N PHE A 51 -3.98 13.48 16.52
CA PHE A 51 -4.80 13.95 15.40
C PHE A 51 -3.87 14.21 14.23
N ASN A 52 -4.26 13.80 13.04
CA ASN A 52 -3.54 14.11 11.81
C ASN A 52 -4.37 15.05 10.95
N SER A 53 -3.76 16.14 10.48
CA SER A 53 -4.36 17.11 9.56
C SER A 53 -3.82 16.90 8.15
N GLY A 54 -4.68 16.50 7.22
CA GLY A 54 -4.32 16.37 5.80
C GLY A 54 -4.42 17.72 5.09
N ASN A 55 -3.28 18.29 4.69
CA ASN A 55 -3.19 19.63 4.13
C ASN A 55 -2.87 19.61 2.62
N LYS A 56 -3.61 20.41 1.85
CA LYS A 56 -3.61 20.37 0.38
C LYS A 56 -2.43 21.08 -0.29
N PHE A 57 -1.75 21.99 0.40
CA PHE A 57 -0.60 22.69 -0.17
C PHE A 57 0.57 22.70 0.79
N SER A 58 1.70 22.11 0.39
CA SER A 58 2.92 22.11 1.21
C SER A 58 3.74 23.39 1.12
N LYS A 59 3.72 24.11 -0.01
CA LYS A 59 4.45 25.38 -0.19
C LYS A 59 5.92 25.26 0.26
N ASP A 60 6.28 25.96 1.32
CA ASP A 60 7.63 26.11 1.87
C ASP A 60 7.97 25.11 2.99
N ARG A 61 7.10 24.11 3.24
CA ARG A 61 7.33 23.11 4.31
C ARG A 61 8.42 22.09 3.98
N PHE A 62 8.73 21.90 2.69
CA PHE A 62 9.71 20.91 2.23
C PHE A 62 10.68 21.54 1.22
N LEU A 63 11.76 20.82 0.91
CA LEU A 63 12.66 21.22 -0.18
C LEU A 63 11.88 21.32 -1.51
N PRO A 64 12.20 22.29 -2.38
CA PRO A 64 11.50 22.46 -3.64
C PRO A 64 11.77 21.30 -4.59
N VAL A 65 10.72 20.75 -5.22
CA VAL A 65 10.77 19.59 -6.13
C VAL A 65 10.23 19.89 -7.53
N GLY A 66 10.14 21.17 -7.88
CA GLY A 66 9.58 21.62 -9.16
C GLY A 66 8.09 21.97 -9.08
N PRO A 67 7.38 22.03 -10.21
CA PRO A 67 6.02 22.58 -10.26
C PRO A 67 4.97 21.77 -9.46
N LEU A 68 5.11 20.44 -9.39
CA LEU A 68 4.21 19.56 -8.65
C LEU A 68 4.82 19.28 -7.27
N HIS A 69 4.23 19.89 -6.25
CA HIS A 69 4.63 19.69 -4.85
C HIS A 69 3.86 18.52 -4.24
N PRO A 70 4.40 17.84 -3.20
CA PRO A 70 3.61 16.91 -2.40
C PRO A 70 2.62 17.65 -1.50
N GLU A 71 1.63 16.93 -0.97
CA GLU A 71 0.79 17.39 0.13
C GLU A 71 1.53 17.30 1.48
N THR A 72 0.94 17.87 2.55
CA THR A 72 1.49 17.82 3.91
C THR A 72 0.53 17.12 4.87
N GLU A 73 0.93 15.96 5.38
CA GLU A 73 0.28 15.31 6.53
C GLU A 73 0.94 15.81 7.82
N GLN A 74 0.15 16.42 8.69
CA GLN A 74 0.66 17.00 9.93
C GLN A 74 0.14 16.25 11.15
N LEU A 75 1.05 15.58 11.87
CA LEU A 75 0.74 14.89 13.11
C LEU A 75 0.74 15.88 14.28
N ILE A 76 -0.34 15.85 15.04
CA ILE A 76 -0.62 16.76 16.15
C ILE A 76 -0.85 15.91 17.42
N ASP A 77 -0.09 16.18 18.46
CA ASP A 77 -0.35 15.67 19.81
C ASP A 77 -1.53 16.44 20.42
N ILE A 78 -2.59 15.70 20.78
CA ILE A 78 -3.82 16.23 21.39
C ILE A 78 -4.07 15.66 22.79
N SER A 79 -3.09 14.94 23.37
CA SER A 79 -3.20 14.31 24.69
C SER A 79 -3.30 15.30 25.85
N GLY A 80 -2.80 16.52 25.65
CA GLY A 80 -2.89 17.62 26.61
C GLY A 80 -4.05 18.57 26.36
N GLU A 81 -4.11 19.63 27.16
CA GLU A 81 -5.09 20.71 26.97
C GLU A 81 -4.89 21.42 25.62
N LYS A 82 -3.61 21.68 25.28
CA LYS A 82 -3.18 22.37 24.05
C LYS A 82 -2.72 21.40 22.98
N MET A 83 -3.11 21.67 21.74
CA MET A 83 -2.64 20.96 20.56
C MET A 83 -1.19 21.33 20.28
N LYS A 84 -0.37 20.35 19.93
CA LYS A 84 1.04 20.57 19.56
C LYS A 84 1.32 19.90 18.23
N LEU A 85 1.70 20.67 17.22
CA LEU A 85 2.26 20.12 15.98
C LEU A 85 3.59 19.42 16.32
N ILE A 86 3.72 18.13 15.97
CA ILE A 86 4.91 17.33 16.30
C ILE A 86 5.65 16.80 15.07
N ALA A 87 5.01 16.70 13.91
CA ALA A 87 5.66 16.29 12.68
C ALA A 87 4.93 16.79 11.42
N ASP A 88 5.72 17.06 10.37
CA ASP A 88 5.26 17.25 8.99
C ASP A 88 5.77 16.07 8.15
N HIS A 89 4.90 15.45 7.36
CA HIS A 89 5.23 14.37 6.43
C HIS A 89 4.70 14.67 5.04
N THR A 90 5.49 14.36 4.01
CA THR A 90 5.04 14.43 2.62
C THR A 90 4.01 13.34 2.33
N ALA A 91 3.00 13.64 1.52
CA ALA A 91 2.08 12.64 0.99
C ALA A 91 1.85 12.79 -0.52
N TYR A 92 1.58 11.68 -1.22
CA TYR A 92 1.40 11.66 -2.67
C TYR A 92 0.59 10.46 -3.19
N PRO A 93 -0.27 10.62 -4.22
CA PRO A 93 -0.90 11.88 -4.62
C PRO A 93 -2.14 12.14 -3.76
N GLU A 94 -2.17 13.27 -3.05
CA GLU A 94 -3.28 13.84 -2.29
C GLU A 94 -4.20 12.82 -1.57
N PRO A 95 -3.76 12.22 -0.44
CA PRO A 95 -4.67 11.43 0.37
C PRO A 95 -5.88 12.27 0.79
N HIS A 96 -7.07 11.73 0.56
CA HIS A 96 -8.30 12.42 0.88
C HIS A 96 -8.69 12.24 2.34
N ASP A 97 -8.46 11.05 2.90
CA ASP A 97 -8.85 10.71 4.26
C ASP A 97 -8.02 9.55 4.82
N GLY A 98 -8.19 9.27 6.11
CA GLY A 98 -7.52 8.17 6.79
C GLY A 98 -8.13 7.80 8.14
N ILE A 99 -7.73 6.64 8.65
CA ILE A 99 -8.02 6.20 10.02
C ILE A 99 -6.72 5.80 10.71
N ILE A 100 -6.66 6.01 12.02
CA ILE A 100 -5.53 5.56 12.84
C ILE A 100 -6.07 4.51 13.81
N VAL A 101 -5.61 3.27 13.66
CA VAL A 101 -6.00 2.16 14.53
C VAL A 101 -4.84 1.71 15.40
N ARG A 102 -5.14 1.19 16.61
CA ARG A 102 -4.11 0.59 17.46
C ARG A 102 -3.52 -0.64 16.78
N ARG A 103 -2.22 -0.84 16.99
CA ARG A 103 -1.48 -1.99 16.46
C ARG A 103 -2.09 -3.35 16.84
N ASP A 104 -2.73 -3.45 17.99
CA ASP A 104 -3.26 -4.71 18.55
C ASP A 104 -4.58 -5.14 17.90
N VAL A 105 -5.26 -4.23 17.19
CA VAL A 105 -6.48 -4.50 16.44
C VAL A 105 -6.18 -5.17 15.09
N VAL A 106 -4.99 -4.94 14.54
CA VAL A 106 -4.60 -5.46 13.22
C VAL A 106 -3.69 -6.68 13.38
N LYS A 107 -4.12 -7.82 12.84
CA LYS A 107 -3.31 -9.05 12.77
C LYS A 107 -3.08 -9.41 11.31
N THR A 108 -1.82 -9.38 10.88
CA THR A 108 -1.42 -9.74 9.52
C THR A 108 -0.82 -11.16 9.50
N ARG A 109 -0.74 -11.73 8.30
CA ARG A 109 0.04 -12.94 8.05
C ARG A 109 1.44 -12.56 7.55
N LYS A 110 2.44 -13.35 7.91
CA LYS A 110 3.84 -13.17 7.50
C LYS A 110 4.17 -13.87 6.17
N ILE A 111 3.52 -15.01 5.95
CA ILE A 111 3.68 -15.90 4.80
C ILE A 111 2.28 -16.31 4.38
N TYR A 112 2.06 -16.50 3.07
CA TYR A 112 0.78 -16.98 2.58
C TYR A 112 0.58 -18.48 2.88
N ASN A 113 -0.67 -18.94 2.84
CA ASN A 113 -0.93 -20.37 2.71
C ASN A 113 -0.99 -20.69 1.21
N MET A 114 -0.15 -21.60 0.73
CA MET A 114 -0.13 -21.99 -0.68
C MET A 114 -1.48 -22.58 -1.14
N ASP A 115 -2.25 -23.15 -0.21
CA ASP A 115 -3.58 -23.69 -0.50
C ASP A 115 -4.64 -22.61 -0.78
N ASP A 116 -4.36 -21.35 -0.44
CA ASP A 116 -5.22 -20.21 -0.80
C ASP A 116 -5.19 -19.93 -2.32
N PHE A 117 -4.27 -20.56 -3.07
CA PHE A 117 -4.07 -20.39 -4.51
C PHE A 117 -4.45 -21.66 -5.27
N PRO A 118 -5.64 -21.71 -5.90
CA PRO A 118 -6.09 -22.88 -6.65
C PRO A 118 -5.19 -23.26 -7.83
N ASN A 119 -4.43 -22.30 -8.35
CA ASN A 119 -3.49 -22.46 -9.46
C ASN A 119 -2.03 -22.70 -9.01
N LYS A 120 -1.80 -23.01 -7.73
CA LYS A 120 -0.46 -23.28 -7.19
C LYS A 120 0.28 -24.33 -8.01
N VAL A 121 1.56 -24.07 -8.24
CA VAL A 121 2.47 -24.99 -8.91
C VAL A 121 3.29 -25.71 -7.86
N THR A 122 3.33 -27.03 -7.98
CA THR A 122 4.12 -27.95 -7.17
C THR A 122 5.20 -28.60 -8.02
N ALA A 123 6.08 -29.39 -7.40
CA ALA A 123 7.09 -30.15 -8.15
C ALA A 123 6.45 -31.08 -9.20
N GLU A 124 5.30 -31.66 -8.90
CA GLU A 124 4.56 -32.60 -9.76
C GLU A 124 3.86 -31.90 -10.92
N THR A 125 3.47 -30.63 -10.74
CA THR A 125 2.72 -29.87 -11.75
C THR A 125 3.57 -28.88 -12.53
N SER A 126 4.80 -28.62 -12.10
CA SER A 126 5.79 -27.78 -12.77
C SER A 126 6.13 -28.32 -14.16
N GLY A 127 6.29 -27.42 -15.14
CA GLY A 127 6.60 -27.78 -16.52
C GLY A 127 5.91 -26.90 -17.55
N ILE A 128 6.01 -27.31 -18.82
CA ILE A 128 5.42 -26.61 -19.96
C ILE A 128 4.41 -27.53 -20.64
N GLU A 129 3.14 -27.13 -20.67
CA GLU A 129 2.08 -27.85 -21.38
C GLU A 129 1.60 -27.03 -22.58
N ARG A 130 1.47 -27.66 -23.75
CA ARG A 130 0.93 -27.04 -24.97
C ARG A 130 -0.42 -27.64 -25.33
N LYS A 131 -1.41 -26.76 -25.55
CA LYS A 131 -2.74 -27.09 -26.09
C LYS A 131 -3.00 -26.22 -27.32
N GLY A 132 -2.62 -26.74 -28.50
CA GLY A 132 -2.65 -25.95 -29.75
C GLY A 132 -1.69 -24.75 -29.69
N ASN A 133 -2.24 -23.54 -29.83
CA ASN A 133 -1.49 -22.28 -29.71
C ASN A 133 -1.43 -21.74 -28.26
N LYS A 134 -2.06 -22.41 -27.29
CA LYS A 134 -1.97 -22.04 -25.88
C LYS A 134 -0.84 -22.81 -25.20
N VAL A 135 0.01 -22.10 -24.48
CA VAL A 135 1.14 -22.67 -23.74
C VAL A 135 1.06 -22.28 -22.28
N HIS A 136 0.91 -23.27 -21.41
CA HIS A 136 0.94 -23.09 -19.96
C HIS A 136 2.34 -23.37 -19.44
N VAL A 137 2.99 -22.34 -18.94
CA VAL A 137 4.33 -22.42 -18.33
C VAL A 137 4.15 -22.33 -16.82
N ARG A 138 4.48 -23.41 -16.10
CA ARG A 138 4.29 -23.52 -14.65
C ARG A 138 5.65 -23.63 -14.00
N MET A 139 5.98 -22.64 -13.19
CA MET A 139 7.30 -22.43 -12.62
C MET A 139 7.25 -22.39 -11.10
N LEU A 140 8.35 -22.81 -10.49
CA LEU A 140 8.65 -22.60 -9.09
C LEU A 140 9.73 -21.53 -8.96
N SER A 141 9.73 -20.80 -7.86
CA SER A 141 10.86 -20.01 -7.40
C SER A 141 11.26 -20.46 -5.99
N MET A 142 12.57 -20.59 -5.79
CA MET A 142 13.20 -20.77 -4.49
C MET A 142 14.56 -20.10 -4.60
N ALA A 143 14.84 -19.09 -3.77
CA ALA A 143 16.03 -18.27 -3.97
C ALA A 143 17.32 -19.12 -4.06
N PRO A 144 18.20 -18.89 -5.05
CA PRO A 144 18.21 -17.79 -6.04
C PRO A 144 17.68 -18.17 -7.44
N ALA A 145 16.88 -19.24 -7.60
CA ALA A 145 16.58 -19.81 -8.91
C ALA A 145 15.09 -19.98 -9.23
N PHE A 146 14.77 -19.86 -10.52
CA PHE A 146 13.54 -20.40 -11.09
C PHE A 146 13.73 -21.85 -11.52
N SER A 147 12.67 -22.67 -11.44
CA SER A 147 12.74 -24.08 -11.82
C SER A 147 12.93 -24.32 -13.32
N LEU A 148 12.58 -23.35 -14.18
CA LEU A 148 12.70 -23.45 -15.64
C LEU A 148 13.72 -22.44 -16.18
N PRO A 149 14.96 -22.87 -16.48
CA PRO A 149 15.99 -21.96 -16.99
C PRO A 149 15.76 -21.52 -18.44
N ILE A 150 15.04 -22.31 -19.24
CA ILE A 150 14.73 -22.02 -20.65
C ILE A 150 13.28 -22.40 -20.93
N ILE A 151 12.51 -21.46 -21.47
CA ILE A 151 11.12 -21.66 -21.91
C ILE A 151 11.07 -21.48 -23.43
N ARG A 152 10.68 -22.53 -24.16
CA ARG A 152 10.57 -22.50 -25.62
C ARG A 152 9.11 -22.41 -26.06
N VAL A 153 8.78 -21.33 -26.77
CA VAL A 153 7.45 -21.09 -27.36
C VAL A 153 7.58 -20.73 -28.83
N LYS A 154 6.48 -20.77 -29.58
CA LYS A 154 6.40 -20.33 -30.97
C LYS A 154 5.89 -18.90 -31.03
N LYS A 155 6.36 -18.15 -32.03
CA LYS A 155 5.78 -16.84 -32.34
C LYS A 155 4.27 -17.01 -32.58
N GLY A 156 3.46 -16.20 -31.90
CA GLY A 156 2.01 -16.22 -31.95
C GLY A 156 1.33 -17.07 -30.89
N ASP A 157 2.08 -17.82 -30.07
CA ASP A 157 1.51 -18.54 -28.93
C ASP A 157 0.87 -17.57 -27.91
N GLU A 158 -0.25 -17.99 -27.33
CA GLU A 158 -0.80 -17.41 -26.11
C GLU A 158 -0.16 -18.13 -24.92
N VAL A 159 0.72 -17.44 -24.20
CA VAL A 159 1.52 -18.00 -23.11
C VAL A 159 0.91 -17.56 -21.78
N THR A 160 0.49 -18.51 -20.95
CA THR A 160 0.17 -18.28 -19.54
C THR A 160 1.34 -18.74 -18.69
N LEU A 161 2.04 -17.80 -18.06
CA LEU A 161 3.10 -18.07 -17.10
C LEU A 161 2.51 -18.03 -15.70
N THR A 162 2.60 -19.13 -14.96
CA THR A 162 2.20 -19.27 -13.56
C THR A 162 3.45 -19.55 -12.72
N LEU A 163 3.68 -18.73 -11.70
CA LEU A 163 4.83 -18.83 -10.81
C LEU A 163 4.36 -18.95 -9.36
N THR A 164 4.86 -19.97 -8.67
CA THR A 164 4.69 -20.15 -7.22
C THR A 164 6.02 -19.94 -6.49
N ASN A 165 6.00 -19.14 -5.44
CA ASN A 165 7.14 -18.96 -4.54
C ASN A 165 7.13 -20.05 -3.47
N HIS A 166 8.12 -20.94 -3.49
CA HIS A 166 8.27 -22.05 -2.55
C HIS A 166 9.07 -21.70 -1.30
N ASP A 167 9.61 -20.48 -1.20
CA ASP A 167 10.29 -20.04 0.00
C ASP A 167 9.34 -19.91 1.19
N LYS A 168 9.87 -20.26 2.36
CA LYS A 168 9.15 -20.28 3.65
C LYS A 168 9.75 -19.29 4.64
N ILE A 169 10.50 -18.31 4.13
CA ILE A 169 11.11 -17.23 4.90
C ILE A 169 10.25 -15.99 4.71
N GLU A 170 9.88 -15.35 5.82
CA GLU A 170 9.15 -14.07 5.80
C GLU A 170 9.91 -13.03 4.98
N ASP A 171 9.17 -12.21 4.23
CA ASP A 171 9.71 -11.12 3.39
C ASP A 171 10.59 -11.57 2.20
N LEU A 172 10.78 -12.87 1.98
CA LEU A 172 11.58 -13.40 0.87
C LEU A 172 10.77 -13.44 -0.43
N THR A 173 10.49 -12.25 -0.95
CA THR A 173 9.67 -11.99 -2.13
C THR A 173 10.49 -12.09 -3.41
N HIS A 174 9.93 -12.77 -4.43
CA HIS A 174 10.51 -12.76 -5.77
C HIS A 174 9.76 -11.80 -6.69
N GLY A 175 10.44 -11.35 -7.74
CA GLY A 175 9.84 -10.72 -8.89
C GLY A 175 9.84 -11.65 -10.10
N CYS A 176 9.04 -11.35 -11.11
CA CYS A 176 9.08 -12.00 -12.41
C CYS A 176 8.82 -10.97 -13.49
N ALA A 177 9.85 -10.64 -14.26
CA ALA A 177 9.75 -9.66 -15.33
C ALA A 177 10.19 -10.21 -16.68
N ILE A 178 9.50 -9.76 -17.73
CA ILE A 178 9.88 -9.93 -19.13
C ILE A 178 9.76 -8.55 -19.81
N PRO A 179 10.82 -7.72 -19.80
CA PRO A 179 10.74 -6.30 -20.16
C PRO A 179 10.16 -6.05 -21.56
N ASN A 180 10.59 -6.83 -22.56
CA ASN A 180 10.14 -6.67 -23.94
C ASN A 180 8.66 -7.00 -24.16
N TYR A 181 7.99 -7.56 -23.15
CA TYR A 181 6.55 -7.83 -23.12
C TYR A 181 5.80 -6.95 -22.09
N ASN A 182 6.48 -5.99 -21.46
CA ASN A 182 5.91 -5.14 -20.40
C ASN A 182 5.27 -5.95 -19.26
N ILE A 183 5.94 -7.04 -18.87
CA ILE A 183 5.50 -7.90 -17.77
C ILE A 183 6.43 -7.65 -16.59
N ASN A 184 5.85 -7.35 -15.43
CA ASN A 184 6.53 -7.34 -14.14
C ASN A 184 5.49 -7.57 -13.03
N PHE A 185 5.68 -8.58 -12.20
CA PHE A 185 4.88 -8.79 -11.00
C PHE A 185 5.74 -9.39 -9.88
N ILE A 186 5.29 -9.22 -8.64
CA ILE A 186 5.92 -9.79 -7.44
C ILE A 186 5.16 -11.04 -6.98
N VAL A 187 5.86 -12.00 -6.38
CA VAL A 187 5.28 -13.19 -5.77
C VAL A 187 5.89 -13.41 -4.39
N ASN A 188 5.07 -13.20 -3.36
CA ASN A 188 5.45 -13.30 -1.96
C ASN A 188 5.63 -14.78 -1.53
N PRO A 189 6.28 -15.06 -0.40
CA PRO A 189 6.42 -16.43 0.12
C PRO A 189 5.10 -17.21 0.14
N GLN A 190 5.08 -18.39 -0.49
CA GLN A 190 3.92 -19.28 -0.68
C GLN A 190 2.77 -18.73 -1.55
N GLU A 191 2.95 -17.57 -2.20
CA GLU A 191 1.99 -17.01 -3.14
C GLU A 191 2.12 -17.64 -4.52
N THR A 192 1.03 -17.65 -5.29
CA THR A 192 1.05 -17.96 -6.73
C THR A 192 0.44 -16.82 -7.53
N LYS A 193 1.14 -16.38 -8.58
CA LYS A 193 0.61 -15.43 -9.57
C LYS A 193 0.79 -15.95 -10.98
N SER A 194 -0.07 -15.47 -11.88
CA SER A 194 0.03 -15.78 -13.29
C SER A 194 -0.23 -14.57 -14.17
N VAL A 195 0.41 -14.55 -15.32
CA VAL A 195 0.19 -13.57 -16.38
C VAL A 195 0.00 -14.30 -17.70
N THR A 196 -0.91 -13.82 -18.54
CA THR A 196 -1.08 -14.32 -19.91
C THR A 196 -0.70 -13.25 -20.90
N PHE A 197 0.12 -13.60 -21.88
CA PHE A 197 0.57 -12.70 -22.93
C PHE A 197 0.74 -13.43 -24.25
N LYS A 198 0.71 -12.68 -25.35
CA LYS A 198 1.00 -13.24 -26.68
C LYS A 198 2.48 -13.14 -26.96
N ALA A 199 3.14 -14.25 -27.27
CA ALA A 199 4.53 -14.26 -27.72
C ALA A 199 4.63 -13.80 -29.19
N ASP A 200 4.39 -12.52 -29.46
CA ASP A 200 4.23 -11.96 -30.81
C ASP A 200 5.55 -11.63 -31.52
N LYS A 201 6.68 -11.66 -30.81
CA LYS A 201 8.01 -11.34 -31.34
C LYS A 201 8.90 -12.60 -31.38
N PRO A 202 9.61 -12.88 -32.50
CA PRO A 202 10.63 -13.91 -32.53
C PRO A 202 11.91 -13.45 -31.81
N GLY A 203 12.67 -14.38 -31.22
CA GLY A 203 13.96 -14.10 -30.59
C GLY A 203 14.12 -14.72 -29.22
N ALA A 204 15.21 -14.35 -28.55
CA ALA A 204 15.45 -14.66 -27.14
C ALA A 204 15.01 -13.48 -26.27
N PHE A 205 14.25 -13.78 -25.21
CA PHE A 205 13.76 -12.78 -24.26
C PHE A 205 14.12 -13.24 -22.86
N TRP A 206 14.67 -12.33 -22.06
CA TRP A 206 15.07 -12.62 -20.70
C TRP A 206 13.88 -12.54 -19.75
N LEU A 207 13.77 -13.55 -18.90
CA LEU A 207 12.95 -13.55 -17.70
C LEU A 207 13.90 -13.49 -16.51
N TYR A 208 13.66 -12.57 -15.57
CA TYR A 208 14.50 -12.45 -14.38
C TYR A 208 13.70 -11.99 -13.15
N CYS A 209 14.29 -12.24 -11.98
CA CYS A 209 13.76 -11.76 -10.70
C CYS A 209 14.10 -10.28 -10.52
N THR A 210 13.08 -9.45 -10.28
CA THR A 210 13.25 -7.99 -10.06
C THR A 210 13.40 -7.61 -8.60
N HIS A 211 13.16 -8.56 -7.68
CA HIS A 211 13.17 -8.31 -6.24
C HIS A 211 14.41 -8.93 -5.62
N PHE A 212 15.05 -8.16 -4.75
CA PHE A 212 16.30 -8.50 -4.07
C PHE A 212 16.02 -8.66 -2.59
#